data_AF-A0A1J5KYZ0-F1
#
_entry.id   AF-A0A1J5KYZ0-F1
#
_cell.length_a   1.000
_cell.length_b   1.000
_cell.length_c   1.000
_cell.angle_alpha   90.00
_cell.angle_beta   90.00
_cell.angle_gamma   90.00
#
_symmetry.space_group_name_H-M   'P 1'
#
loop_
_entity.id
_entity.type
_entity.pdbx_description
1 polymer ?
#
loop_
_entity_poly.entity_id
_entity_poly.type
_entity_poly.pdbx_seq_one_letter_code
_entity_poly.pdbx_strand_id
1 'polypeptide(L)'
;MKLYTCKYCYKEFEPTRRRVQQYCSNTCRSKAHHKRKSENNKITTNNKLSTTPPLPSTPSKTKIDSMSTSGIGNAAIGNLIADGIKSIATSNKNKPATKGDLDALKNLLTSRYLPINNMQIDQFGNRPYYDIETKSVVYLKG
;
A
#
# COMPACT_ATOMS: atom_id res chain seq x y z
N MET A 1 -21.79 40.29 -19.86
CA MET A 1 -21.11 39.58 -18.76
C MET A 1 -19.98 38.76 -19.38
N LYS A 2 -18.73 38.85 -18.91
CA LYS A 2 -17.64 37.98 -19.41
C LYS A 2 -17.50 36.80 -18.46
N LEU A 3 -17.93 35.62 -18.90
CA LEU A 3 -17.75 34.38 -18.16
C LEU A 3 -16.32 33.87 -18.38
N TYR A 4 -15.69 33.38 -17.31
CA TYR A 4 -14.35 32.82 -17.32
C TYR A 4 -14.47 31.31 -17.13
N THR A 5 -13.59 30.54 -17.77
CA THR A 5 -13.55 29.09 -17.60
C THR A 5 -12.59 28.73 -16.46
N CYS A 6 -13.08 28.02 -15.45
CA CYS A 6 -12.25 27.56 -14.33
C CYS A 6 -11.21 26.55 -14.81
N LYS A 7 -9.92 26.79 -14.48
CA LYS A 7 -8.83 25.88 -14.87
C LYS A 7 -8.84 24.50 -14.20
N TYR A 8 -9.72 24.27 -13.23
CA TYR A 8 -9.82 22.99 -12.52
C TYR A 8 -11.06 22.18 -12.91
N CYS A 9 -12.26 22.78 -12.81
CA CYS A 9 -13.51 22.10 -13.08
C CYS A 9 -14.11 22.41 -14.46
N TYR A 10 -13.46 23.28 -15.23
CA TYR A 10 -13.86 23.69 -16.59
C TYR A 10 -15.27 24.27 -16.72
N LYS A 11 -15.92 24.59 -15.59
CA LYS A 11 -17.19 25.31 -15.57
C LYS A 11 -16.96 26.80 -15.81
N GLU A 12 -17.92 27.42 -16.48
CA GLU A 12 -18.01 28.85 -16.60
C GLU A 12 -18.42 29.47 -15.26
N PHE A 13 -17.79 30.58 -14.90
CA PHE A 13 -18.11 31.32 -13.70
C PHE A 13 -17.95 32.83 -13.92
N GLU A 14 -18.69 33.60 -13.15
CA GLU A 14 -18.49 35.04 -13.08
C GLU A 14 -17.33 35.37 -12.13
N PRO A 15 -16.27 36.04 -12.59
CA PRO A 15 -15.15 36.38 -11.72
C PRO A 15 -15.49 37.54 -10.80
N THR A 16 -15.25 37.37 -9.51
CA THR A 16 -15.27 38.46 -8.51
C THR A 16 -14.14 39.47 -8.79
N ARG A 17 -12.99 38.99 -9.29
CA ARG A 17 -11.86 39.83 -9.73
C ARG A 17 -11.52 39.57 -11.21
N ARG A 18 -11.88 40.52 -12.08
CA ARG A 18 -11.63 40.45 -13.53
C ARG A 18 -10.12 40.32 -13.83
N ARG A 19 -9.77 39.62 -14.92
CA ARG A 19 -8.41 39.37 -15.45
C ARG A 19 -7.45 38.55 -14.57
N VAL A 20 -7.69 38.45 -13.25
CA VAL A 20 -6.78 37.75 -12.32
C VAL A 20 -7.30 36.38 -11.90
N GLN A 21 -8.62 36.23 -11.75
CA GLN A 21 -9.22 35.02 -11.18
C GLN A 21 -9.23 33.85 -12.17
N GLN A 22 -8.49 32.79 -11.84
CA GLN A 22 -8.33 31.59 -12.68
C GLN A 22 -9.25 30.43 -12.28
N TYR A 23 -9.85 30.50 -11.08
CA TYR A 23 -10.66 29.43 -10.50
C TYR A 23 -12.00 29.98 -10.01
N CYS A 24 -13.06 29.20 -10.16
CA CYS A 24 -14.40 29.59 -9.71
C CYS A 24 -14.55 29.63 -8.19
N SER A 25 -13.66 28.97 -7.44
CA SER A 25 -13.74 28.88 -5.98
C SER A 25 -12.38 28.60 -5.32
N ASN A 26 -12.27 28.87 -4.02
CA ASN A 26 -11.12 28.48 -3.20
C ASN A 26 -10.91 26.97 -3.18
N THR A 27 -12.00 26.19 -3.23
CA THR A 27 -11.93 24.73 -3.31
C THR A 27 -11.27 24.26 -4.61
N CYS A 28 -11.63 24.85 -5.76
CA CYS A 28 -11.00 24.56 -7.04
C CYS A 28 -9.52 24.97 -7.06
N ARG A 29 -9.19 26.12 -6.47
CA ARG A 29 -7.80 26.59 -6.33
C ARG A 29 -6.95 25.60 -5.51
N SER A 30 -7.46 25.15 -4.37
CA SER A 30 -6.77 24.20 -3.49
C SER A 30 -6.60 22.82 -4.14
N LYS A 31 -7.65 22.27 -4.74
CA LYS A 31 -7.58 20.98 -5.44
C LYS A 31 -6.62 21.02 -6.63
N ALA A 32 -6.58 22.12 -7.39
CA ALA A 32 -5.62 22.31 -8.47
C ALA A 32 -4.16 22.38 -7.99
N HIS A 33 -3.91 22.91 -6.78
CA HIS A 33 -2.58 22.89 -6.17
C HIS A 33 -2.17 21.46 -5.76
N HIS A 34 -3.07 20.72 -5.10
CA HIS A 34 -2.80 19.35 -4.67
C HIS A 34 -2.55 18.41 -5.86
N LYS A 35 -3.32 18.54 -6.95
CA LYS A 35 -3.11 17.77 -8.18
C LYS A 35 -1.68 17.97 -8.72
N ARG A 36 -1.25 19.23 -8.90
CA ARG A 36 0.11 19.56 -9.37
C ARG A 36 1.20 19.04 -8.44
N LYS A 37 1.00 19.15 -7.11
CA LYS A 37 1.95 18.61 -6.12
C LYS A 37 2.05 17.08 -6.21
N SER A 38 0.92 16.40 -6.39
CA SER A 38 0.89 14.93 -6.55
C SER A 38 1.53 14.46 -7.86
N GLU A 39 1.41 15.24 -8.94
CA GLU A 39 2.06 14.97 -10.22
C GLU A 39 3.57 15.21 -10.14
N ASN A 40 4.02 16.29 -9.49
CA ASN A 40 5.44 16.58 -9.31
C ASN A 40 6.14 15.55 -8.39
N ASN A 41 5.44 15.04 -7.37
CA ASN A 41 5.98 13.95 -6.52
C ASN A 41 6.10 12.61 -7.26
N LYS A 42 5.46 12.42 -8.42
CA LYS A 42 5.69 11.23 -9.27
C LYS A 42 6.97 11.32 -10.10
N ILE A 43 7.59 12.51 -10.21
CA ILE A 43 8.78 12.73 -11.06
C ILE A 43 10.09 12.43 -10.31
N THR A 44 10.08 12.32 -8.97
CA THR A 44 11.29 11.98 -8.17
C THR A 44 11.55 10.47 -8.03
N THR A 45 10.77 9.61 -8.71
CA THR A 45 10.96 8.15 -8.69
C THR A 45 11.22 7.57 -10.07
N ASN A 46 11.96 8.29 -10.92
CA ASN A 46 12.42 7.77 -12.22
C ASN A 46 13.92 7.49 -12.19
N ASN A 47 14.28 6.38 -11.56
CA ASN A 47 15.44 5.58 -11.95
C ASN A 47 15.15 4.12 -11.61
N LYS A 48 14.31 3.47 -12.43
CA LYS A 48 14.63 2.19 -13.07
C LYS A 48 13.47 1.67 -13.93
N LEU A 49 13.79 1.60 -15.21
CA LEU A 49 13.40 0.57 -16.17
C LEU A 49 11.96 0.58 -16.67
N SER A 50 11.79 1.37 -17.73
CA SER A 50 10.92 1.10 -18.87
C SER A 50 11.08 -0.35 -19.35
N THR A 51 9.98 -1.10 -19.48
CA THR A 51 9.70 -1.97 -20.63
C THR A 51 8.20 -2.19 -20.70
N THR A 52 7.55 -1.41 -21.54
CA THR A 52 6.19 -1.64 -22.07
C THR A 52 6.25 -2.59 -23.25
N PRO A 53 5.33 -3.56 -23.41
CA PRO A 53 4.92 -4.03 -24.73
C PRO A 53 3.90 -3.04 -25.32
N PRO A 54 3.94 -2.75 -26.64
CA PRO A 54 3.13 -1.70 -27.26
C PRO A 54 1.71 -2.19 -27.57
N LEU A 55 0.69 -1.32 -27.40
CA LEU A 55 -0.65 -1.52 -27.96
C LEU A 55 -1.00 -0.35 -28.90
N PRO A 56 -1.64 -0.60 -30.06
CA PRO A 56 -1.58 0.29 -31.21
C PRO A 56 -2.42 1.57 -31.07
N SER A 57 -1.91 2.60 -31.73
CA SER A 57 -2.54 3.87 -32.06
C SER A 57 -3.92 3.73 -32.69
N THR A 58 -4.89 4.56 -32.25
CA THR A 58 -5.44 5.67 -33.07
C THR A 58 -6.47 6.50 -32.25
N PRO A 59 -6.58 7.82 -32.49
CA PRO A 59 -7.45 8.72 -31.74
C PRO A 59 -8.78 8.96 -32.47
N SER A 60 -9.91 9.00 -31.76
CA SER A 60 -11.13 9.64 -32.27
C SER A 60 -12.01 10.20 -31.15
N LYS A 61 -12.80 11.21 -31.52
CA LYS A 61 -13.31 12.30 -30.68
C LYS A 61 -14.62 11.98 -29.96
N THR A 62 -14.82 12.68 -28.84
CA THR A 62 -16.08 13.19 -28.25
C THR A 62 -17.24 12.21 -28.01
N LYS A 63 -17.53 11.94 -26.73
CA LYS A 63 -18.86 12.13 -26.11
C LYS A 63 -18.72 12.50 -24.64
N ILE A 64 -19.03 13.75 -24.33
CA ILE A 64 -19.61 14.12 -23.04
C ILE A 64 -21.02 13.48 -23.03
N ASP A 65 -21.48 13.05 -21.87
CA ASP A 65 -22.73 12.31 -21.58
C ASP A 65 -22.62 10.79 -21.49
N SER A 66 -22.01 10.34 -20.39
CA SER A 66 -22.57 9.24 -19.61
C SER A 66 -22.18 9.39 -18.13
N MET A 67 -22.80 10.36 -17.45
CA MET A 67 -22.96 10.25 -16.00
C MET A 67 -24.00 9.14 -15.74
N SER A 68 -23.58 7.88 -15.85
CA SER A 68 -24.39 6.72 -15.53
C SER A 68 -23.56 5.72 -14.72
N THR A 69 -23.94 5.60 -13.44
CA THR A 69 -23.85 4.38 -12.60
C THR A 69 -22.51 3.64 -12.47
N SER A 70 -21.38 4.21 -12.89
CA SER A 70 -20.04 3.60 -12.79
C SER A 70 -19.24 4.06 -11.57
N GLY A 71 -19.87 4.77 -10.64
CA GLY A 71 -19.22 5.46 -9.51
C GLY A 71 -18.50 4.58 -8.47
N ILE A 72 -18.65 3.26 -8.54
CA ILE A 72 -17.98 2.29 -7.63
C ILE A 72 -17.06 1.33 -8.42
N GLY A 73 -17.12 1.33 -9.76
CA GLY A 73 -16.47 0.30 -10.59
C GLY A 73 -14.95 0.41 -10.75
N ASN A 74 -14.39 1.63 -10.79
CA ASN A 74 -12.97 1.81 -11.19
C ASN A 74 -12.03 2.24 -10.06
N ALA A 75 -12.54 2.73 -8.94
CA ALA A 75 -11.68 3.11 -7.80
C ALA A 75 -11.20 1.87 -7.01
N ALA A 76 -12.01 0.81 -6.94
CA ALA A 76 -11.65 -0.43 -6.28
C ALA A 76 -10.53 -1.18 -7.04
N ILE A 77 -10.60 -1.20 -8.38
CA ILE A 77 -9.62 -1.91 -9.23
C ILE A 77 -8.21 -1.32 -9.08
N GLY A 78 -8.08 0.02 -9.01
CA GLY A 78 -6.78 0.68 -8.88
C GLY A 78 -6.06 0.39 -7.56
N ASN A 79 -6.78 0.40 -6.43
CA ASN A 79 -6.19 0.11 -5.13
C ASN A 79 -5.84 -1.37 -4.97
N LEU A 80 -6.69 -2.28 -5.45
CA LEU A 80 -6.47 -3.72 -5.34
C LEU A 80 -5.23 -4.16 -6.14
N ILE A 81 -4.99 -3.57 -7.31
CA ILE A 81 -3.77 -3.80 -8.10
C ILE A 81 -2.55 -3.17 -7.42
N ALA A 82 -2.65 -1.93 -6.92
CA ALA A 82 -1.53 -1.25 -6.27
C ALA A 82 -1.09 -1.95 -4.98
N ASP A 83 -2.04 -2.39 -4.14
CA ASP A 83 -1.77 -3.13 -2.91
C ASP A 83 -1.23 -4.54 -3.22
N GLY A 84 -1.71 -5.19 -4.28
CA GLY A 84 -1.19 -6.47 -4.76
C GLY A 84 0.28 -6.36 -5.20
N ILE A 85 0.63 -5.40 -6.06
CA ILE A 85 2.01 -5.16 -6.50
C ILE A 85 2.90 -4.78 -5.31
N LYS A 86 2.41 -3.90 -4.42
CA LYS A 86 3.15 -3.51 -3.21
C LYS A 86 3.44 -4.71 -2.32
N SER A 87 2.49 -5.63 -2.14
CA SER A 87 2.69 -6.83 -1.32
C SER A 87 3.76 -7.78 -1.88
N ILE A 88 3.89 -7.86 -3.21
CA ILE A 88 4.88 -8.69 -3.91
C ILE A 88 6.26 -8.01 -3.90
N ALA A 89 6.31 -6.70 -4.13
CA ALA A 89 7.56 -5.93 -4.20
C ALA A 89 8.14 -5.55 -2.83
N THR A 90 7.37 -5.69 -1.75
CA THR A 90 7.84 -5.41 -0.38
C THR A 90 8.74 -6.56 0.11
N SER A 91 9.97 -6.24 0.51
CA SER A 91 10.88 -7.21 1.14
C SER A 91 10.25 -7.82 2.39
N ASN A 92 10.51 -9.10 2.68
CA ASN A 92 9.92 -9.82 3.82
C ASN A 92 10.08 -9.08 5.17
N LYS A 93 11.17 -8.34 5.38
CA LYS A 93 11.40 -7.55 6.60
C LYS A 93 10.45 -6.36 6.78
N ASN A 94 9.87 -5.88 5.69
CA ASN A 94 8.98 -4.72 5.64
C ASN A 94 7.51 -5.13 5.46
N LYS A 95 7.22 -6.44 5.39
CA LYS A 95 5.85 -6.95 5.35
C LYS A 95 5.24 -6.89 6.76
N PRO A 96 3.99 -6.46 6.92
CA PRO A 96 3.31 -6.55 8.20
C PRO A 96 3.17 -8.03 8.61
N ALA A 97 3.32 -8.31 9.90
CA ALA A 97 3.11 -9.65 10.44
C ALA A 97 1.66 -10.10 10.21
N THR A 98 1.48 -11.33 9.72
CA THR A 98 0.16 -11.94 9.57
C THR A 98 -0.30 -12.55 10.89
N LYS A 99 -1.60 -12.84 11.01
CA LYS A 99 -2.13 -13.57 12.19
C LYS A 99 -1.47 -14.95 12.33
N GLY A 100 -1.21 -15.64 11.22
CA GLY A 100 -0.50 -16.92 11.22
C GLY A 100 0.93 -16.80 11.77
N ASP A 101 1.63 -15.70 11.44
CA ASP A 101 2.97 -15.43 12.01
C ASP A 101 2.90 -15.20 13.52
N LEU A 102 1.87 -14.47 13.99
CA LEU A 102 1.64 -14.25 15.42
C LEU A 102 1.29 -15.55 16.15
N ASP A 103 0.48 -16.42 15.54
CA ASP A 103 0.15 -17.73 16.11
C ASP A 103 1.37 -18.64 16.15
N ALA A 104 2.21 -18.64 15.11
CA ALA A 104 3.47 -19.37 15.10
C ALA A 104 4.44 -18.88 16.19
N LEU A 105 4.57 -17.56 16.36
CA LEU A 105 5.36 -16.97 17.45
C LEU A 105 4.80 -17.33 18.82
N LYS A 106 3.47 -17.27 18.99
CA LYS A 106 2.81 -17.67 20.24
C LYS A 106 3.13 -19.12 20.57
N ASN A 107 2.99 -20.03 19.61
CA ASN A 107 3.28 -21.45 19.80
C ASN A 107 4.74 -21.70 20.21
N LEU A 108 5.70 -20.98 19.61
CA LEU A 108 7.11 -21.06 19.99
C LEU A 108 7.36 -20.57 21.43
N LEU A 109 6.68 -19.50 21.86
CA LEU A 109 6.84 -18.91 23.18
C LEU A 109 6.07 -19.66 24.28
N THR A 110 4.97 -20.34 23.95
CA THR A 110 4.15 -21.08 24.91
C THR A 110 4.64 -22.49 25.20
N SER A 111 5.64 -22.99 24.48
CA SER A 111 6.21 -24.31 24.81
C SER A 111 6.90 -24.23 26.15
N ARG A 112 6.42 -25.00 27.13
CA ARG A 112 7.01 -25.10 28.46
C ARG A 112 8.46 -25.58 28.43
N TYR A 113 8.75 -26.53 27.55
CA TYR A 113 10.06 -27.15 27.41
C TYR A 113 10.77 -26.62 26.17
N LEU A 114 11.94 -26.00 26.37
CA LEU A 114 12.77 -25.45 25.30
C LEU A 114 14.01 -26.32 25.08
N PRO A 115 14.27 -26.84 23.87
CA PRO A 115 15.40 -27.74 23.65
C PRO A 115 16.75 -27.04 23.84
N ILE A 116 17.70 -27.72 24.49
CA ILE A 116 19.07 -27.24 24.71
C ILE A 116 20.02 -28.01 23.78
N ASN A 117 20.36 -27.43 22.63
CA ASN A 117 21.13 -28.14 21.59
C ASN A 117 22.63 -28.26 21.89
N ASN A 118 23.15 -27.53 22.87
CA ASN A 118 24.57 -27.48 23.23
C ASN A 118 24.90 -28.28 24.50
N MET A 119 24.00 -29.15 24.96
CA MET A 119 24.21 -30.01 26.12
C MET A 119 24.13 -31.49 25.72
N GLN A 120 24.92 -32.33 26.40
CA GLN A 120 24.96 -33.77 26.12
C GLN A 120 23.65 -34.44 26.54
N ILE A 121 23.36 -35.56 25.89
CA ILE A 121 22.23 -36.45 26.20
C ILE A 121 22.56 -37.19 27.52
N ASP A 122 21.56 -37.53 28.32
CA ASP A 122 21.79 -38.31 29.54
C ASP A 122 22.21 -39.76 29.27
N GLN A 123 22.60 -40.48 30.32
CA GLN A 123 22.97 -41.90 30.25
C GLN A 123 21.86 -42.84 29.73
N PHE A 124 20.61 -42.36 29.67
CA PHE A 124 19.44 -43.10 29.22
C PHE A 124 19.00 -42.72 27.79
N GLY A 125 19.71 -41.80 27.12
CA GLY A 125 19.37 -41.35 25.78
C GLY A 125 18.35 -40.20 25.71
N ASN A 126 17.99 -39.59 26.84
CA ASN A 126 17.05 -38.48 26.91
C ASN A 126 17.71 -37.14 26.55
N ARG A 127 16.97 -36.25 25.89
CA ARG A 127 17.46 -34.95 25.45
C ARG A 127 17.25 -33.89 26.53
N PRO A 128 18.19 -32.93 26.67
CA PRO A 128 18.05 -31.83 27.62
C PRO A 128 17.09 -30.74 27.11
N TYR A 129 16.20 -30.30 27.99
CA TYR A 129 15.28 -29.19 27.80
C TYR A 129 15.36 -28.23 28.99
N TYR A 130 15.16 -26.94 28.74
CA TYR A 130 14.92 -25.94 29.78
C TYR A 130 13.42 -25.86 30.08
N ASP A 131 13.03 -26.18 31.31
CA ASP A 131 11.65 -26.04 31.78
C ASP A 131 11.42 -24.61 32.28
N ILE A 132 10.53 -23.88 31.59
CA ILE A 132 10.21 -22.50 31.91
C ILE A 132 9.49 -22.37 33.27
N GLU A 133 8.74 -23.38 33.73
CA GLU A 133 8.02 -23.31 35.00
C GLU A 133 8.96 -23.51 36.19
N THR A 134 9.76 -24.57 36.17
CA THR A 134 10.68 -24.91 37.27
C THR A 134 12.01 -24.17 37.21
N LYS A 135 12.28 -23.45 36.11
CA LYS A 135 13.54 -22.71 35.85
C LYS A 135 14.76 -23.63 35.95
N SER A 136 14.62 -24.87 35.50
CA SER A 136 15.63 -25.92 35.63
C SER A 136 15.83 -26.68 34.32
N VAL A 137 16.97 -27.35 34.21
CA VAL A 137 17.24 -28.26 33.09
C VAL A 137 16.65 -29.63 33.43
N VAL A 138 15.80 -30.14 32.54
CA VAL A 138 15.16 -31.45 32.64
C VAL A 138 15.51 -32.29 31.43
N TYR A 139 15.57 -33.61 31.62
CA TYR A 139 15.82 -34.56 30.54
C TYR A 139 14.52 -35.26 30.17
N LEU A 140 14.11 -35.13 28.91
CA LEU A 140 12.87 -35.71 28.39
C LEU A 140 13.17 -36.70 27.28
N LYS A 141 12.35 -37.75 27.20
CA LYS A 141 12.43 -38.74 26.14
C LYS A 141 12.01 -38.07 24.83
N GLY A 142 12.94 -38.04 23.86
CA GLY A 142 12.75 -37.44 22.55
C GLY A 142 11.99 -38.32 21.57
#